data_AF-A0A4Q4C9K0-F1
#
_entry.id   AF-A0A4Q4C9K0-F1
#
_cell.length_a   1.000
_cell.length_b   1.000
_cell.length_c   1.000
_cell.angle_alpha   90.00
_cell.angle_beta   90.00
_cell.angle_gamma   90.00
#
_symmetry.space_group_name_H-M   'P 1'
#
loop_
_entity.id
_entity.type
_entity.pdbx_description
1 polymer ?
#
loop_
_entity_poly.entity_id
_entity_poly.type
_entity_poly.pdbx_seq_one_letter_code
_entity_poly.pdbx_strand_id
1 'polypeptide(L)' 'MSITGAIVLYSITWFMTLFCVLPYRTVSQDEAKDIVPGTPPGAPAGDVMKRKVWVTTL' A
#
# COMPACT_ATOMS: atom_id res chain seq x y z
N MET A 1 -15.25 16.80 21.19
CA MET A 1 -14.87 16.33 19.84
C MET A 1 -16.14 16.23 19.01
N SER A 2 -16.25 16.93 17.88
CA SER A 2 -17.40 16.74 16.96
C SER A 2 -17.28 15.38 16.27
N ILE A 3 -18.41 14.76 15.92
CA ILE A 3 -18.43 13.49 15.16
C ILE A 3 -17.66 13.65 13.84
N THR A 4 -17.82 14.80 13.18
CA THR A 4 -17.05 15.18 11.99
C THR A 4 -15.54 15.16 12.26
N GLY A 5 -15.09 15.72 13.38
CA GLY A 5 -13.68 15.73 13.74
C GLY A 5 -13.11 14.31 13.97
N ALA A 6 -13.89 13.42 14.59
CA ALA A 6 -13.48 12.03 14.79
C ALA A 6 -13.30 11.27 13.46
N ILE A 7 -14.20 11.48 12.49
CA ILE A 7 -14.12 10.86 11.16
C ILE A 7 -12.89 11.35 10.40
N VAL A 8 -12.62 12.67 10.44
CA VAL A 8 -11.45 13.26 9.78
C VAL A 8 -10.16 12.74 10.39
N LEU A 9 -10.06 12.72 11.72
CA LEU A 9 -8.88 12.22 12.42
C LEU A 9 -8.61 10.75 12.06
N TYR A 10 -9.63 9.90 12.14
CA TYR A 10 -9.53 8.50 11.76
C TYR A 10 -9.06 8.33 10.32
N SER A 11 -9.62 9.10 9.39
CA SER A 11 -9.26 9.02 7.97
C SER A 11 -7.78 9.35 7.76
N ILE A 12 -7.30 10.45 8.35
CA ILE A 12 -5.90 10.87 8.24
C ILE A 12 -4.97 9.81 8.86
N THR A 13 -5.26 9.35 10.07
CA THR A 13 -4.45 8.34 10.75
C THR A 13 -4.42 7.03 9.96
N TRP A 14 -5.56 6.58 9.43
CA TRP A 14 -5.63 5.36 8.64
C TRP A 14 -4.81 5.46 7.34
N PHE A 15 -4.89 6.58 6.60
CA PHE A 15 -4.09 6.80 5.40
C PHE A 15 -2.58 6.91 5.72
N MET A 16 -2.20 7.54 6.83
CA MET A 16 -0.81 7.55 7.29
C MET A 16 -0.30 6.13 7.53
N THR A 17 -1.07 5.30 8.24
CA THR A 17 -0.70 3.89 8.48
C THR A 17 -0.60 3.12 7.16
N LEU A 18 -1.54 3.32 6.21
CA LEU A 18 -1.47 2.70 4.89
C LEU A 18 -0.16 3.02 4.19
N PHE A 19 0.24 4.29 4.15
CA PHE A 19 1.46 4.73 3.48
C PHE A 19 2.73 4.19 4.17
N CYS A 20 2.72 4.03 5.50
CA CYS A 20 3.81 3.36 6.21
C CYS A 20 3.92 1.87 5.86
N VAL A 21 2.80 1.18 5.56
CA VAL A 21 2.77 -0.25 5.21
C VAL A 21 3.03 -0.50 3.72
N LEU A 22 2.87 0.51 2.86
CA LEU A 22 3.13 0.40 1.42
C LEU A 22 4.52 -0.11 1.02
N PRO A 23 5.64 0.31 1.62
CA PRO A 23 6.97 -0.24 1.29
C PRO A 23 7.23 -1.61 1.92
N TYR A 24 6.37 -2.07 2.84
CA TYR A 24 6.62 -3.30 3.57
C TYR A 24 6.51 -4.53 2.65
N ARG A 25 7.60 -5.28 2.50
CA ARG A 25 7.68 -6.55 1.75
C ARG A 25 7.21 -6.45 0.29
N THR A 26 7.53 -5.38 -0.41
CA THR A 26 7.34 -5.29 -1.86
C THR A 26 8.53 -5.93 -2.58
N VAL A 27 8.26 -6.84 -3.51
CA VAL A 27 9.26 -7.44 -4.40
C VAL A 27 9.10 -6.80 -5.78
N SER A 28 10.19 -6.30 -6.34
CA SER A 28 10.21 -5.68 -7.67
C SER A 28 10.18 -6.74 -8.79
N GLN A 29 9.74 -6.35 -9.99
CA GLN A 29 9.74 -7.20 -11.17
C GLN A 29 11.15 -7.66 -11.56
N ASP A 30 12.15 -6.80 -11.35
CA ASP A 30 13.56 -7.12 -11.53
C ASP A 30 14.03 -8.21 -10.56
N GLU A 31 13.69 -8.11 -9.27
CA GLU A 31 13.99 -9.14 -8.27
C GLU A 31 13.25 -10.46 -8.54
N ALA A 32 12.04 -10.39 -9.11
CA ALA A 32 11.25 -11.56 -9.49
C ALA A 32 11.68 -12.18 -10.83
N LYS A 33 12.57 -11.52 -11.59
CA LYS A 33 12.97 -11.89 -12.97
C LYS A 33 11.79 -12.09 -13.94
N ASP A 34 10.65 -11.46 -13.63
CA ASP A 34 9.41 -11.54 -14.41
C ASP A 34 8.98 -10.12 -14.79
N ILE A 35 9.69 -9.55 -15.76
CA ILE A 35 9.48 -8.19 -16.24
C ILE A 35 8.43 -8.23 -17.35
N VAL A 36 7.26 -7.65 -17.08
CA VAL A 36 6.20 -7.55 -18.08
C VAL A 36 6.57 -6.43 -19.07
N PRO A 37 6.59 -6.69 -20.40
CA PRO A 37 6.91 -5.67 -21.40
C PRO A 37 6.01 -4.44 -21.26
N GLY A 38 6.62 -3.25 -21.16
CA GLY A 38 5.90 -1.99 -20.95
C GLY A 38 5.81 -1.54 -19.48
N THR A 39 6.30 -2.32 -18.53
CA THR A 39 6.36 -1.96 -17.10
C THR A 39 7.81 -1.65 -16.66
N PRO A 40 8.05 -0.65 -15.79
CA PRO A 40 9.39 -0.39 -15.26
C PRO A 40 9.93 -1.57 -14.43
N PRO A 41 11.24 -1.85 -14.43
CA PRO A 41 11.84 -2.95 -13.67
C PRO A 41 11.58 -2.89 -12.15
N GLY A 42 11.47 -1.67 -11.61
CA GLY A 42 11.19 -1.42 -10.20
C GLY A 42 9.70 -1.54 -9.82
N ALA A 43 8.80 -1.84 -10.75
CA ALA A 43 7.39 -2.03 -10.42
C ALA A 43 7.20 -3.29 -9.57
N PRO A 44 6.17 -3.34 -8.71
CA PRO A 44 5.84 -4.57 -7.97
C PRO A 44 5.53 -5.74 -8.92
N ALA A 45 6.03 -6.93 -8.59
CA ALA A 45 5.82 -8.13 -9.40
C ALA A 45 4.42 -8.77 -9.26
N GLY A 46 3.53 -8.25 -8.40
CA GLY A 46 2.20 -8.83 -8.20
C GLY A 46 1.17 -7.86 -7.61
N ASP A 47 -0.07 -8.35 -7.40
CA ASP A 47 -1.18 -7.58 -6.80
C ASP A 47 -0.99 -7.44 -5.28
N VAL A 48 -0.13 -6.48 -4.90
CA VAL A 48 0.25 -6.23 -3.50
C VAL A 48 -0.70 -5.28 -2.78
N MET A 49 -1.58 -4.56 -3.50
CA MET A 49 -2.37 -3.47 -2.93
C MET A 49 -3.52 -3.97 -2.05
N LYS A 50 -4.25 -5.01 -2.48
CA LYS A 50 -5.37 -5.58 -1.70
C LYS A 50 -4.91 -6.08 -0.33
N ARG A 51 -3.76 -6.77 -0.28
CA ARG A 51 -3.18 -7.26 0.98
C ARG A 51 -2.80 -6.10 1.91
N LYS A 52 -2.24 -5.03 1.36
CA LYS A 52 -1.82 -3.85 2.15
C LYS A 52 -3.02 -3.13 2.76
N VAL A 53 -4.09 -2.95 2.01
CA VAL A 53 -5.34 -2.36 2.52
C VAL A 53 -5.95 -3.22 3.64
N TRP A 54 -5.93 -4.55 3.49
CA TRP A 54 -6.37 -5.46 4.55
C TRP A 54 -5.50 -5.38 5.80
N VAL A 55 -4.17 -5.35 5.66
CA VAL A 55 -3.24 -5.22 6.80
C VAL A 55 -3.39 -3.89 7.53
N THR A 56 -3.75 -2.80 6.84
CA THR A 56 -4.01 -1.52 7.49
C THR A 56 -5.35 -1.49 8.23
N THR A 57 -6.29 -2.37 7.88
CA THR A 57 -7.67 -2.36 8.40
C THR A 57 -7.91 -3.39 9.51
N LEU A 58 -7.18 -4.52 9.49
CA LEU A 58 -7.19 -5.56 10.53
C LEU A 58 -6.31 -5.20 11.72
#